data_AF-A0A9D8MQJ5-F1
#
_entry.id   AF-A0A9D8MQJ5-F1
#
_cell.length_a   1.000
_cell.length_b   1.000
_cell.length_c   1.000
_cell.angle_alpha   90.00
_cell.angle_beta   90.00
_cell.angle_gamma   90.00
#
_symmetry.space_group_name_H-M   'P 1'
#
loop_
_entity.id
_entity.type
_entity.pdbx_description
1 polymer ?
#
loop_
_entity_poly.entity_id
_entity_poly.type
_entity_poly.pdbx_seq_one_letter_code
_entity_poly.pdbx_strand_id
1 'polypeptide(L)'
;NSEAFLFGAADVYSIDPHTDTWPVAANDLAQVLRDENAMSDLDNFIKTANSGILGYHGLEYVLFREGQPRRIGQITDLEYKYICAVAKDLYNATATLEAAWDSHESNAERKQIAKEYVATHLAIDDNGNQEGTLAGFQNFGKAFKTPGTGDWETTLEATLEIISGCQDIIAEVGDSKIGLPYTGQDANYIESPYAYNSITDFYDNIVSCKNALYGRMGATTPGEKSLIYFCQNAGNATLANQANVVVSKLEFALAKIKAMKAPFALYYTDASCKEAIDALGELDDALGELSATLSGYAGNVTVETQCQVINENYVDNVVLATYRALADNALKLYQSIVNIKN
;
A
#
# COMPACT_ATOMS: atom_id res chain seq x y z
N ASN A 1 0.33 6.53 1.43
CA ASN A 1 0.57 5.08 1.48
C ASN A 1 -0.75 4.38 1.79
N SER A 2 -1.01 3.20 1.20
CA SER A 2 -2.23 2.40 1.34
C SER A 2 -1.99 0.96 1.80
N GLU A 3 -0.77 0.60 2.20
CA GLU A 3 -0.36 -0.80 2.40
C GLU A 3 -0.95 -1.48 3.66
N ALA A 4 -1.61 -0.74 4.55
CA ALA A 4 -2.40 -1.35 5.64
C ALA A 4 -3.69 -2.05 5.16
N PHE A 5 -3.98 -2.02 3.86
CA PHE A 5 -5.17 -2.63 3.25
C PHE A 5 -4.94 -3.05 1.80
N LEU A 6 -3.98 -3.96 1.59
CA LEU A 6 -3.69 -4.58 0.30
C LEU A 6 -4.70 -5.68 -0.09
N PHE A 7 -5.58 -6.09 0.83
CA PHE A 7 -6.69 -6.97 0.50
C PHE A 7 -7.68 -6.36 -0.51
N GLY A 8 -8.47 -7.23 -1.15
CA GLY A 8 -9.43 -6.83 -2.17
C GLY A 8 -8.74 -6.41 -3.47
N ALA A 9 -9.02 -5.22 -3.98
CA ALA A 9 -8.60 -4.82 -5.33
C ALA A 9 -7.07 -4.79 -5.55
N ALA A 10 -6.26 -4.53 -4.53
CA ALA A 10 -4.81 -4.47 -4.71
C ALA A 10 -4.21 -5.86 -4.93
N ASP A 11 -4.65 -6.84 -4.15
CA ASP A 11 -4.33 -8.27 -4.30
C ASP A 11 -5.03 -8.92 -5.51
N VAL A 12 -6.37 -8.88 -5.59
CA VAL A 12 -7.17 -9.60 -6.61
C VAL A 12 -6.88 -9.12 -8.04
N TYR A 13 -6.44 -7.87 -8.21
CA TYR A 13 -6.00 -7.35 -9.52
C TYR A 13 -4.48 -7.27 -9.68
N SER A 14 -3.74 -7.87 -8.75
CA SER A 14 -2.28 -7.87 -8.70
C SER A 14 -1.68 -6.47 -8.87
N ILE A 15 -2.39 -5.43 -8.42
CA ILE A 15 -1.98 -4.03 -8.57
C ILE A 15 -0.79 -3.75 -7.66
N ASP A 16 -0.78 -4.34 -6.47
CA ASP A 16 0.34 -4.17 -5.54
C ASP A 16 1.66 -4.67 -6.14
N PRO A 17 1.80 -5.97 -6.50
CA PRO A 17 3.02 -6.41 -7.17
C PRO A 17 3.24 -5.68 -8.50
N HIS A 18 2.21 -5.24 -9.23
CA HIS A 18 2.42 -4.59 -10.53
C HIS A 18 3.02 -3.19 -10.40
N THR A 19 2.65 -2.49 -9.33
CA THR A 19 3.01 -1.08 -9.14
C THR A 19 4.15 -0.87 -8.17
N ASP A 20 4.48 -1.83 -7.31
CA ASP A 20 5.46 -1.65 -6.23
C ASP A 20 6.41 -2.84 -6.02
N THR A 21 6.63 -3.68 -7.05
CA THR A 21 7.62 -4.79 -6.93
C THR A 21 9.01 -4.28 -6.58
N TRP A 22 9.56 -4.83 -5.50
CA TRP A 22 10.96 -4.73 -5.10
C TRP A 22 11.56 -6.12 -4.88
N PRO A 23 12.79 -6.41 -5.37
CA PRO A 23 13.76 -5.50 -5.99
C PRO A 23 13.51 -5.21 -7.46
N VAL A 24 13.97 -4.03 -7.91
CA VAL A 24 14.04 -3.72 -9.34
C VAL A 24 14.97 -4.70 -10.05
N ALA A 25 14.50 -5.33 -11.12
CA ALA A 25 15.30 -6.14 -12.04
C ALA A 25 16.22 -5.22 -12.89
N ALA A 26 17.21 -4.61 -12.24
CA ALA A 26 17.97 -3.47 -12.76
C ALA A 26 18.73 -3.78 -14.06
N ASN A 27 19.19 -5.02 -14.24
CA ASN A 27 19.85 -5.44 -15.47
C ASN A 27 18.87 -5.49 -16.64
N ASP A 28 17.67 -6.01 -16.42
CA ASP A 28 16.64 -6.16 -17.45
C ASP A 28 16.04 -4.79 -17.79
N LEU A 29 15.76 -3.97 -16.77
CA LEU A 29 15.33 -2.59 -16.96
C LEU A 29 16.37 -1.80 -17.76
N ALA A 30 17.67 -1.92 -17.44
CA ALA A 30 18.71 -1.24 -18.19
C ALA A 30 18.80 -1.71 -19.66
N GLN A 31 18.47 -2.96 -19.97
CA GLN A 31 18.41 -3.44 -21.35
C GLN A 31 17.20 -2.86 -22.08
N VAL A 32 16.02 -2.92 -21.47
CA VAL A 32 14.76 -2.38 -22.00
C VAL A 32 14.89 -0.89 -22.32
N LEU A 33 15.52 -0.11 -21.44
CA LEU A 33 15.76 1.34 -21.64
C LEU A 33 16.67 1.68 -22.84
N ARG A 34 17.23 0.67 -23.51
CA ARG A 34 18.07 0.82 -24.71
C ARG A 34 17.51 0.07 -25.93
N ASP A 35 16.37 -0.59 -25.80
CA ASP A 35 15.75 -1.38 -26.87
C ASP A 35 14.68 -0.55 -27.61
N GLU A 36 14.96 -0.18 -28.86
CA GLU A 36 14.02 0.58 -29.70
C GLU A 36 12.74 -0.19 -30.04
N ASN A 37 12.81 -1.53 -30.13
CA ASN A 37 11.64 -2.35 -30.46
C ASN A 37 10.68 -2.39 -29.27
N ALA A 38 11.18 -2.66 -28.07
CA ALA A 38 10.37 -2.65 -26.84
C ALA A 38 9.70 -1.27 -26.64
N MET A 39 10.44 -0.18 -26.89
CA MET A 39 9.95 1.19 -26.74
C MET A 39 8.95 1.63 -27.82
N SER A 40 8.74 0.83 -28.86
CA SER A 40 7.77 1.12 -29.93
C SER A 40 6.37 0.56 -29.64
N ASP A 41 6.24 -0.41 -28.72
CA ASP A 41 4.97 -1.06 -28.35
C ASP A 41 4.75 -1.04 -26.81
N LEU A 42 4.96 0.14 -26.20
CA LEU A 42 4.93 0.31 -24.75
C LEU A 42 3.58 -0.08 -24.11
N ASP A 43 2.47 0.14 -24.80
CA ASP A 43 1.13 -0.19 -24.30
C ASP A 43 0.91 -1.71 -24.14
N ASN A 44 1.57 -2.55 -24.96
CA ASN A 44 1.54 -4.00 -24.77
C ASN A 44 2.65 -4.47 -23.83
N PHE A 45 3.83 -3.85 -23.93
CA PHE A 45 4.97 -4.15 -23.08
C PHE A 45 4.61 -4.02 -21.59
N ILE A 46 3.96 -2.93 -21.18
CA ILE A 46 3.62 -2.71 -19.77
C ILE A 46 2.65 -3.77 -19.22
N LYS A 47 1.72 -4.26 -20.05
CA LYS A 47 0.75 -5.29 -19.65
C LYS A 47 1.35 -6.68 -19.53
N THR A 48 2.53 -6.89 -20.11
CA THR A 48 3.14 -8.22 -20.31
C THR A 48 4.59 -8.31 -19.86
N ALA A 49 5.15 -7.24 -19.30
CA ALA A 49 6.47 -7.27 -18.68
C ALA A 49 6.38 -7.90 -17.28
N ASN A 50 7.51 -8.40 -16.79
CA ASN A 50 7.66 -8.68 -15.37
C ASN A 50 7.57 -7.35 -14.59
N SER A 51 6.89 -7.34 -13.45
CA SER A 51 6.63 -6.09 -12.70
C SER A 51 7.90 -5.49 -12.07
N GLY A 52 8.97 -6.26 -11.89
CA GLY A 52 10.26 -5.79 -11.37
C GLY A 52 10.96 -4.75 -12.26
N ILE A 53 10.42 -4.45 -13.45
CA ILE A 53 10.87 -3.36 -14.32
C ILE A 53 9.80 -2.29 -14.56
N LEU A 54 8.74 -2.23 -13.75
CA LEU A 54 7.63 -1.29 -13.85
C LEU A 54 7.46 -0.52 -12.53
N GLY A 55 6.29 0.11 -12.35
CA GLY A 55 5.87 0.65 -11.07
C GLY A 55 6.68 1.86 -10.54
N TYR A 56 6.49 2.15 -9.25
CA TYR A 56 7.18 3.23 -8.55
C TYR A 56 8.69 3.07 -8.62
N HIS A 57 9.23 1.88 -8.36
CA HIS A 57 10.67 1.66 -8.34
C HIS A 57 11.31 1.68 -9.73
N GLY A 58 10.59 1.30 -10.80
CA GLY A 58 11.03 1.50 -12.17
C GLY A 58 11.14 2.99 -12.53
N LEU A 59 10.14 3.80 -12.12
CA LEU A 59 10.21 5.26 -12.25
C LEU A 59 11.35 5.84 -11.41
N GLU A 60 11.50 5.39 -10.17
CA GLU A 60 12.57 5.81 -9.25
C GLU A 60 13.96 5.52 -9.83
N TYR A 61 14.16 4.32 -10.38
CA TYR A 61 15.37 3.91 -11.08
C TYR A 61 15.71 4.84 -12.25
N VAL A 62 14.74 5.39 -12.95
CA VAL A 62 15.00 6.34 -14.05
C VAL A 62 15.14 7.77 -13.54
N LEU A 63 14.47 8.17 -12.47
CA LEU A 63 14.34 9.57 -12.07
C LEU A 63 15.31 10.02 -10.98
N PHE A 64 15.89 9.13 -10.18
CA PHE A 64 16.71 9.52 -9.01
C PHE A 64 18.08 8.85 -8.97
N ARG A 65 19.09 9.54 -8.44
CA ARG A 65 20.41 8.98 -8.13
C ARG A 65 20.87 9.55 -6.79
N GLU A 66 21.28 8.67 -5.88
CA GLU A 66 21.88 9.05 -4.59
C GLU A 66 21.03 10.06 -3.80
N GLY A 67 19.71 9.85 -3.78
CA GLY A 67 18.76 10.73 -3.09
C GLY A 67 18.47 12.05 -3.79
N GLN A 68 18.92 12.22 -5.03
CA GLN A 68 18.72 13.45 -5.81
C GLN A 68 18.00 13.17 -7.12
N PRO A 69 17.09 14.07 -7.56
CA PRO A 69 16.49 13.95 -8.89
C PRO A 69 17.56 14.05 -9.98
N ARG A 70 17.49 13.18 -10.98
CA ARG A 70 18.32 13.24 -12.19
C ARG A 70 18.02 14.51 -12.96
N ARG A 71 19.05 15.08 -13.60
CA ARG A 71 18.87 16.23 -14.47
C ARG A 71 18.11 15.80 -15.72
N ILE A 72 17.13 16.59 -16.16
CA ILE A 72 16.33 16.29 -17.36
C ILE A 72 17.21 16.04 -18.59
N GLY A 73 18.29 16.80 -18.77
CA GLY A 73 19.24 16.61 -19.87
C GLY A 73 20.03 15.29 -19.85
N GLN A 74 19.91 14.49 -18.78
CA GLN A 74 20.48 13.15 -18.67
C GLN A 74 19.45 12.05 -18.95
N ILE A 75 18.19 12.40 -19.21
CA ILE A 75 17.12 11.44 -19.54
C ILE A 75 17.08 11.30 -21.07
N THR A 76 17.42 10.11 -21.56
CA THR A 76 17.38 9.78 -22.99
C THR A 76 15.95 9.78 -23.54
N ASP A 77 15.79 9.72 -24.86
CA ASP A 77 14.46 9.65 -25.48
C ASP A 77 13.74 8.34 -25.18
N LEU A 78 14.47 7.22 -25.09
CA LEU A 78 13.90 5.92 -24.73
C LEU A 78 13.48 5.89 -23.25
N GLU A 79 14.34 6.36 -22.34
CA GLU A 79 13.97 6.51 -20.92
C GLU A 79 12.74 7.41 -20.75
N TYR A 80 12.64 8.50 -21.52
CA TYR A 80 11.49 9.40 -21.49
C TYR A 80 10.19 8.71 -21.92
N LYS A 81 10.22 7.92 -23.00
CA LYS A 81 9.05 7.14 -23.45
C LYS A 81 8.62 6.14 -22.37
N TYR A 82 9.57 5.43 -21.78
CA TYR A 82 9.33 4.50 -20.69
C TYR A 82 8.63 5.16 -19.50
N ILE A 83 9.19 6.25 -18.94
CA ILE A 83 8.59 6.89 -17.76
C ILE A 83 7.20 7.49 -18.05
N CYS A 84 6.96 7.97 -19.27
CA CYS A 84 5.62 8.42 -19.68
C CYS A 84 4.62 7.27 -19.61
N ALA A 85 4.99 6.11 -20.14
CA ALA A 85 4.12 4.96 -20.25
C ALA A 85 3.88 4.31 -18.88
N VAL A 86 4.93 4.11 -18.07
CA VAL A 86 4.80 3.55 -16.71
C VAL A 86 4.00 4.48 -15.79
N ALA A 87 4.18 5.81 -15.88
CA ALA A 87 3.40 6.74 -15.07
C ALA A 87 1.91 6.78 -15.47
N LYS A 88 1.59 6.63 -16.77
CA LYS A 88 0.21 6.49 -17.24
C LYS A 88 -0.43 5.22 -16.69
N ASP A 89 0.32 4.13 -16.72
CA ASP A 89 -0.15 2.85 -16.24
C ASP A 89 -0.37 2.83 -14.73
N LEU A 90 0.55 3.43 -13.97
CA LEU A 90 0.39 3.67 -12.54
C LEU A 90 -0.88 4.48 -12.23
N TYR A 91 -1.21 5.49 -13.05
CA TYR A 91 -2.49 6.19 -12.94
C TYR A 91 -3.69 5.26 -13.19
N ASN A 92 -3.63 4.39 -14.20
CA ASN A 92 -4.70 3.45 -14.48
C ASN A 92 -4.90 2.44 -13.33
N ALA A 93 -3.81 1.90 -12.79
CA ALA A 93 -3.83 0.97 -11.66
C ALA A 93 -4.44 1.64 -10.41
N THR A 94 -3.99 2.84 -10.07
CA THR A 94 -4.50 3.58 -8.89
C THR A 94 -5.94 4.07 -9.07
N ALA A 95 -6.36 4.43 -10.29
CA ALA A 95 -7.76 4.69 -10.60
C ALA A 95 -8.63 3.42 -10.49
N THR A 96 -8.06 2.25 -10.80
CA THR A 96 -8.72 0.95 -10.63
C THR A 96 -8.95 0.64 -9.16
N LEU A 97 -7.97 0.90 -8.29
CA LEU A 97 -8.10 0.76 -6.83
C LEU A 97 -9.28 1.60 -6.30
N GLU A 98 -9.35 2.89 -6.65
CA GLU A 98 -10.47 3.72 -6.18
C GLU A 98 -11.81 3.22 -6.73
N ALA A 99 -11.90 2.95 -8.03
CA ALA A 99 -13.16 2.55 -8.66
C ALA A 99 -13.70 1.22 -8.10
N ALA A 100 -12.82 0.26 -7.82
CA ALA A 100 -13.19 -1.04 -7.27
C ALA A 100 -13.65 -0.95 -5.81
N TRP A 101 -13.24 0.09 -5.08
CA TRP A 101 -13.69 0.38 -3.72
C TRP A 101 -14.84 1.39 -3.65
N ASP A 102 -15.20 2.04 -4.76
CA ASP A 102 -16.31 3.01 -4.79
C ASP A 102 -17.66 2.28 -4.82
N SER A 103 -18.26 2.15 -3.63
CA SER A 103 -19.56 1.50 -3.45
C SER A 103 -20.70 2.17 -4.21
N HIS A 104 -20.54 3.43 -4.63
CA HIS A 104 -21.56 4.21 -5.33
C HIS A 104 -21.26 4.39 -6.83
N GLU A 105 -20.10 3.94 -7.30
CA GLU A 105 -19.66 4.09 -8.69
C GLU A 105 -19.75 5.55 -9.18
N SER A 106 -19.38 6.48 -8.31
CA SER A 106 -19.59 7.92 -8.46
C SER A 106 -18.74 8.58 -9.56
N ASN A 107 -17.63 7.93 -9.95
CA ASN A 107 -16.73 8.41 -11.00
C ASN A 107 -16.78 7.49 -12.24
N ALA A 108 -17.56 7.89 -13.25
CA ALA A 108 -17.74 7.09 -14.47
C ALA A 108 -16.46 6.92 -15.30
N GLU A 109 -15.57 7.92 -15.31
CA GLU A 109 -14.30 7.87 -16.04
C GLU A 109 -13.36 6.83 -15.41
N ARG A 110 -13.14 6.91 -14.09
CA ARG A 110 -12.30 5.95 -13.37
C ARG A 110 -12.87 4.54 -13.42
N LYS A 111 -14.20 4.40 -13.41
CA LYS A 111 -14.86 3.10 -13.62
C LYS A 111 -14.57 2.51 -15.00
N GLN A 112 -14.54 3.35 -16.05
CA GLN A 112 -14.20 2.88 -17.39
C GLN A 112 -12.73 2.45 -17.48
N ILE A 113 -11.82 3.24 -16.91
CA ILE A 113 -10.40 2.89 -16.78
C ILE A 113 -10.24 1.54 -16.06
N ALA A 114 -10.93 1.35 -14.94
CA ALA A 114 -10.86 0.11 -14.17
C ALA A 114 -11.31 -1.12 -14.95
N LYS A 115 -12.41 -1.01 -15.71
CA LYS A 115 -12.88 -2.08 -16.58
C LYS A 115 -11.88 -2.42 -17.68
N GLU A 116 -11.26 -1.40 -18.28
CA GLU A 116 -10.23 -1.60 -19.31
C GLU A 116 -8.96 -2.20 -18.72
N TYR A 117 -8.52 -1.72 -17.55
CA TYR A 117 -7.36 -2.26 -16.84
C TYR A 117 -7.54 -3.75 -16.59
N VAL A 118 -8.63 -4.13 -15.93
CA VAL A 118 -8.95 -5.52 -15.59
C VAL A 118 -9.14 -6.41 -16.83
N ALA A 119 -9.63 -5.85 -17.94
CA ALA A 119 -9.80 -6.61 -19.18
C ALA A 119 -8.50 -6.80 -19.98
N THR A 120 -7.44 -6.05 -19.68
CA THR A 120 -6.22 -6.00 -20.51
C THR A 120 -4.94 -6.38 -19.78
N HIS A 121 -4.92 -6.31 -18.45
CA HIS A 121 -3.78 -6.74 -17.63
C HIS A 121 -3.89 -8.23 -17.26
N LEU A 122 -2.72 -8.82 -17.02
CA LEU A 122 -2.58 -10.19 -16.57
C LEU A 122 -2.45 -10.22 -15.04
N ALA A 123 -2.91 -11.31 -14.44
CA ALA A 123 -2.60 -11.64 -13.05
C ALA A 123 -1.11 -11.91 -12.93
N ILE A 124 -0.50 -11.41 -11.86
CA ILE A 124 0.90 -11.65 -11.55
C ILE A 124 1.07 -12.09 -10.08
N ASP A 125 2.10 -12.90 -9.83
CA ASP A 125 2.51 -13.31 -8.49
C ASP A 125 3.33 -12.22 -7.77
N ASP A 126 3.60 -12.43 -6.48
CA ASP A 126 4.40 -11.51 -5.65
C ASP A 126 5.87 -11.37 -6.12
N ASN A 127 6.33 -12.26 -7.00
CA ASN A 127 7.66 -12.16 -7.63
C ASN A 127 7.61 -11.43 -8.98
N GLY A 128 6.44 -10.95 -9.39
CA GLY A 128 6.20 -10.25 -10.64
C GLY A 128 6.04 -11.12 -11.88
N ASN A 129 5.87 -12.44 -11.72
CA ASN A 129 5.66 -13.37 -12.83
C ASN A 129 4.18 -13.46 -13.20
N GLN A 130 3.89 -13.61 -14.49
CA GLN A 130 2.52 -13.79 -14.96
C GLN A 130 1.95 -15.16 -14.59
N GLU A 131 0.74 -15.14 -14.04
CA GLU A 131 -0.01 -16.34 -13.67
C GLU A 131 -1.24 -16.60 -14.55
N GLY A 132 -1.81 -15.55 -15.16
CA GLY A 132 -2.99 -15.71 -16.01
C GLY A 132 -3.74 -14.41 -16.27
N THR A 133 -5.05 -14.50 -16.45
CA THR A 133 -5.92 -13.35 -16.68
C THR A 133 -6.57 -12.90 -15.37
N LEU A 134 -6.77 -11.59 -15.20
CA LEU A 134 -7.52 -11.06 -14.07
C LEU A 134 -8.99 -11.48 -14.09
N ALA A 135 -9.57 -11.65 -12.89
CA ALA A 135 -11.00 -11.80 -12.73
C ALA A 135 -11.71 -10.49 -13.14
N GLY A 136 -12.95 -10.58 -13.62
CA GLY A 136 -13.72 -9.38 -14.02
C GLY A 136 -13.88 -8.34 -12.91
N PHE A 137 -14.26 -7.12 -13.29
CA PHE A 137 -14.44 -6.02 -12.33
C PHE A 137 -15.44 -6.35 -11.20
N GLN A 138 -15.05 -6.06 -9.96
CA GLN A 138 -15.77 -6.32 -8.71
C GLN A 138 -15.86 -5.03 -7.88
N ASN A 139 -16.82 -4.98 -6.96
CA ASN A 139 -17.00 -3.84 -6.04
C ASN A 139 -16.70 -4.27 -4.61
N PHE A 140 -15.43 -4.19 -4.21
CA PHE A 140 -14.93 -4.58 -2.89
C PHE A 140 -15.47 -3.67 -1.79
N GLY A 141 -15.64 -2.38 -2.06
CA GLY A 141 -16.20 -1.44 -1.09
C GLY A 141 -17.63 -1.81 -0.69
N LYS A 142 -18.45 -2.26 -1.64
CA LYS A 142 -19.80 -2.79 -1.35
C LYS A 142 -19.74 -4.11 -0.57
N ALA A 143 -18.85 -5.04 -0.95
CA ALA A 143 -18.69 -6.31 -0.25
C ALA A 143 -18.26 -6.12 1.20
N PHE A 144 -17.28 -5.25 1.45
CA PHE A 144 -16.77 -4.93 2.80
C PHE A 144 -17.83 -4.24 3.67
N LYS A 145 -18.64 -3.34 3.08
CA LYS A 145 -19.76 -2.68 3.76
C LYS A 145 -20.97 -3.59 3.95
N THR A 146 -21.13 -4.66 3.19
CA THR A 146 -22.29 -5.55 3.37
C THR A 146 -21.83 -7.00 3.20
N PRO A 147 -21.09 -7.54 4.19
CA PRO A 147 -20.59 -8.90 4.15
C PRO A 147 -21.72 -9.94 4.11
N GLY A 148 -21.39 -11.14 3.63
CA GLY A 148 -22.33 -12.26 3.60
C GLY A 148 -22.12 -13.25 2.45
N THR A 149 -21.36 -12.86 1.42
CA THR A 149 -20.89 -13.76 0.34
C THR A 149 -19.56 -13.22 -0.20
N GLY A 150 -18.58 -14.10 -0.45
CA GLY A 150 -17.25 -13.70 -0.96
C GLY A 150 -16.22 -13.66 0.16
N ASP A 151 -15.35 -12.63 0.14
CA ASP A 151 -14.15 -12.56 0.99
C ASP A 151 -14.44 -12.31 2.50
N TRP A 152 -15.65 -11.83 2.84
CA TRP A 152 -16.07 -11.62 4.23
C TRP A 152 -17.49 -12.15 4.47
N GLU A 153 -17.69 -12.99 5.48
CA GLU A 153 -18.98 -13.54 5.86
C GLU A 153 -19.75 -12.62 6.82
N THR A 154 -19.04 -11.93 7.73
CA THR A 154 -19.64 -11.08 8.77
C THR A 154 -19.03 -9.69 8.85
N THR A 155 -19.73 -8.76 9.51
CA THR A 155 -19.20 -7.40 9.71
C THR A 155 -18.03 -7.38 10.68
N LEU A 156 -18.06 -8.23 11.71
CA LEU A 156 -16.93 -8.41 12.61
C LEU A 156 -15.70 -8.94 11.88
N GLU A 157 -15.85 -9.93 11.01
CA GLU A 157 -14.75 -10.47 10.21
C GLU A 157 -14.13 -9.40 9.31
N ALA A 158 -14.94 -8.63 8.58
CA ALA A 158 -14.44 -7.49 7.82
C ALA A 158 -13.76 -6.43 8.73
N THR A 159 -14.26 -6.19 9.95
CA THR A 159 -13.57 -5.31 10.92
C THR A 159 -12.23 -5.88 11.39
N LEU A 160 -12.12 -7.20 11.57
CA LEU A 160 -10.87 -7.87 11.95
C LEU A 160 -9.85 -7.83 10.81
N GLU A 161 -10.29 -7.85 9.55
CA GLU A 161 -9.43 -7.66 8.37
C GLU A 161 -8.66 -6.33 8.42
N ILE A 162 -9.25 -5.27 8.99
CA ILE A 162 -8.55 -3.99 9.22
C ILE A 162 -7.34 -4.18 10.13
N ILE A 163 -7.47 -5.03 11.17
CA ILE A 163 -6.36 -5.34 12.07
C ILE A 163 -5.34 -6.21 11.34
N SER A 164 -5.79 -7.25 10.62
CA SER A 164 -4.92 -8.15 9.87
C SER A 164 -4.04 -7.38 8.87
N GLY A 165 -4.63 -6.53 8.03
CA GLY A 165 -3.88 -5.73 7.07
C GLY A 165 -2.89 -4.76 7.73
N CYS A 166 -3.17 -4.27 8.95
CA CYS A 166 -2.19 -3.50 9.71
C CYS A 166 -1.03 -4.39 10.18
N GLN A 167 -1.32 -5.59 10.70
CA GLN A 167 -0.31 -6.54 11.17
C GLN A 167 0.61 -6.99 10.04
N ASP A 168 0.05 -7.29 8.87
CA ASP A 168 0.80 -7.72 7.69
C ASP A 168 1.87 -6.69 7.30
N ILE A 169 1.49 -5.41 7.15
CA ILE A 169 2.46 -4.36 6.80
C ILE A 169 3.41 -4.02 7.96
N ILE A 170 2.97 -4.13 9.23
CA ILE A 170 3.86 -3.93 10.37
C ILE A 170 4.97 -4.99 10.38
N ALA A 171 4.59 -6.26 10.19
CA ALA A 171 5.52 -7.37 10.09
C ALA A 171 6.44 -7.23 8.88
N GLU A 172 5.89 -6.88 7.71
CA GLU A 172 6.69 -6.67 6.50
C GLU A 172 7.74 -5.55 6.68
N VAL A 173 7.34 -4.40 7.24
CA VAL A 173 8.29 -3.31 7.51
C VAL A 173 9.38 -3.76 8.50
N GLY A 174 9.01 -4.46 9.56
CA GLY A 174 9.95 -4.91 10.60
C GLY A 174 10.88 -6.01 10.12
N ASP A 175 10.32 -7.09 9.58
CA ASP A 175 11.04 -8.33 9.27
C ASP A 175 11.70 -8.29 7.89
N SER A 176 11.02 -7.71 6.90
CA SER A 176 11.48 -7.66 5.52
C SER A 176 12.21 -6.36 5.21
N LYS A 177 11.51 -5.22 5.20
CA LYS A 177 12.02 -3.95 4.66
C LYS A 177 13.19 -3.38 5.48
N ILE A 178 13.11 -3.46 6.81
CA ILE A 178 14.20 -3.07 7.72
C ILE A 178 15.05 -4.29 8.11
N GLY A 179 14.40 -5.41 8.43
CA GLY A 179 15.02 -6.59 9.02
C GLY A 179 16.02 -7.30 8.12
N LEU A 180 15.69 -7.54 6.85
CA LEU A 180 16.59 -8.25 5.93
C LEU A 180 17.92 -7.51 5.73
N PRO A 181 17.95 -6.18 5.48
CA PRO A 181 19.21 -5.45 5.40
C PRO A 181 19.95 -5.39 6.73
N TYR A 182 19.25 -5.09 7.82
CA TYR A 182 19.87 -4.89 9.14
C TYR A 182 20.55 -6.16 9.67
N THR A 183 19.89 -7.31 9.52
CA THR A 183 20.41 -8.61 9.98
C THR A 183 21.51 -9.16 9.05
N GLY A 184 21.59 -8.65 7.82
CA GLY A 184 22.48 -9.16 6.78
C GLY A 184 21.96 -10.45 6.11
N GLN A 185 20.71 -10.85 6.34
CA GLN A 185 20.07 -11.94 5.60
C GLN A 185 19.96 -11.60 4.11
N ASP A 186 19.59 -10.36 3.80
CA ASP A 186 19.78 -9.77 2.47
C ASP A 186 20.11 -8.28 2.58
N ALA A 187 21.40 -7.96 2.59
CA ALA A 187 21.90 -6.58 2.68
C ALA A 187 21.53 -5.70 1.46
N ASN A 188 21.06 -6.29 0.36
CA ASN A 188 20.68 -5.55 -0.85
C ASN A 188 19.17 -5.29 -0.95
N TYR A 189 18.36 -5.81 -0.02
CA TYR A 189 16.92 -5.60 0.02
C TYR A 189 16.57 -4.21 0.59
N ILE A 190 17.14 -3.15 0.00
CA ILE A 190 16.95 -1.76 0.42
C ILE A 190 15.97 -1.10 -0.54
N GLU A 191 14.69 -1.13 -0.21
CA GLU A 191 13.62 -0.49 -0.98
C GLU A 191 13.79 1.04 -1.02
N SER A 192 13.40 1.66 -2.13
CA SER A 192 13.60 3.10 -2.42
C SER A 192 15.05 3.62 -2.28
N PRO A 193 16.09 2.92 -2.78
CA PRO A 193 17.48 3.29 -2.54
C PRO A 193 17.97 4.41 -3.46
N TYR A 194 17.28 4.66 -4.59
CA TYR A 194 17.72 5.65 -5.57
C TYR A 194 17.34 7.07 -5.14
N ALA A 195 16.16 7.22 -4.52
CA ALA A 195 15.63 8.44 -3.95
C ALA A 195 15.95 8.61 -2.45
N TYR A 196 16.55 7.60 -1.80
CA TYR A 196 16.80 7.58 -0.35
C TYR A 196 15.51 7.80 0.47
N ASN A 197 14.41 7.18 0.03
CA ASN A 197 13.09 7.42 0.61
C ASN A 197 12.63 6.38 1.65
N SER A 198 13.40 5.30 1.86
CA SER A 198 12.96 4.13 2.64
C SER A 198 12.37 4.48 4.03
N ILE A 199 13.01 5.38 4.80
CA ILE A 199 12.49 5.75 6.14
C ILE A 199 11.14 6.46 6.05
N THR A 200 10.93 7.28 5.00
CA THR A 200 9.63 7.90 4.73
C THR A 200 8.59 6.84 4.39
N ASP A 201 8.95 5.87 3.56
CA ASP A 201 8.05 4.77 3.16
C ASP A 201 7.63 3.95 4.38
N PHE A 202 8.59 3.50 5.20
CA PHE A 202 8.33 2.78 6.44
C PHE A 202 7.44 3.58 7.40
N TYR A 203 7.68 4.88 7.52
CA TYR A 203 6.87 5.75 8.39
C TYR A 203 5.44 5.86 7.85
N ASP A 204 5.29 6.06 6.55
CA ASP A 204 3.99 6.22 5.90
C ASP A 204 3.19 4.90 5.88
N ASN A 205 3.85 3.73 5.85
CA ASN A 205 3.22 2.43 6.09
C ASN A 205 2.51 2.42 7.45
N ILE A 206 3.20 2.82 8.53
CA ILE A 206 2.61 2.83 9.88
C ILE A 206 1.57 3.95 10.05
N VAL A 207 1.71 5.08 9.34
CA VAL A 207 0.65 6.09 9.24
C VAL A 207 -0.59 5.52 8.54
N SER A 208 -0.44 4.61 7.57
CA SER A 208 -1.56 3.90 6.97
C SER A 208 -2.32 3.07 8.01
N CYS A 209 -1.62 2.32 8.85
CA CYS A 209 -2.22 1.58 9.99
C CYS A 209 -2.96 2.53 10.94
N LYS A 210 -2.36 3.68 11.25
CA LYS A 210 -3.00 4.71 12.09
C LYS A 210 -4.32 5.19 11.49
N ASN A 211 -4.33 5.52 10.21
CA ASN A 211 -5.53 5.99 9.51
C ASN A 211 -6.63 4.92 9.51
N ALA A 212 -6.25 3.67 9.27
CA ALA A 212 -7.14 2.51 9.28
C ALA A 212 -7.80 2.32 10.66
N LEU A 213 -6.98 2.23 11.70
CA LEU A 213 -7.41 2.02 13.08
C LEU A 213 -8.22 3.20 13.64
N TYR A 214 -7.91 4.44 13.23
CA TYR A 214 -8.58 5.66 13.68
C TYR A 214 -9.75 6.07 12.79
N GLY A 215 -10.00 5.34 11.70
CA GLY A 215 -11.17 5.48 10.84
C GLY A 215 -11.20 6.74 9.98
N ARG A 216 -10.07 7.40 9.73
CA ARG A 216 -10.00 8.54 8.80
C ARG A 216 -8.56 8.80 8.33
N MET A 217 -8.40 9.13 7.05
CA MET A 217 -7.13 9.63 6.50
C MET A 217 -6.67 10.91 7.21
N GLY A 218 -5.45 10.90 7.74
CA GLY A 218 -4.85 12.03 8.46
C GLY A 218 -5.35 12.19 9.90
N ALA A 219 -5.96 11.16 10.48
CA ALA A 219 -6.43 11.20 11.86
C ALA A 219 -5.25 11.26 12.86
N THR A 220 -5.32 12.19 13.80
CA THR A 220 -4.38 12.28 14.92
C THR A 220 -4.93 11.66 16.21
N THR A 221 -6.25 11.45 16.27
CA THR A 221 -6.95 10.78 17.37
C THR A 221 -8.03 9.84 16.80
N PRO A 222 -8.42 8.77 17.53
CA PRO A 222 -9.50 7.89 17.11
C PRO A 222 -10.81 8.64 16.86
N GLY A 223 -11.40 8.48 15.67
CA GLY A 223 -12.72 9.04 15.36
C GLY A 223 -13.85 8.22 15.98
N GLU A 224 -15.01 8.82 16.25
CA GLU A 224 -16.14 8.15 16.94
C GLU A 224 -16.65 6.87 16.25
N LYS A 225 -16.43 6.75 14.94
CA LYS A 225 -16.81 5.59 14.11
C LYS A 225 -15.62 4.69 13.75
N SER A 226 -14.56 4.72 14.56
CA SER A 226 -13.34 3.93 14.32
C SER A 226 -13.28 2.69 15.20
N LEU A 227 -12.47 1.72 14.77
CA LEU A 227 -12.19 0.49 15.51
C LEU A 227 -11.64 0.78 16.90
N ILE A 228 -10.63 1.65 17.00
CA ILE A 228 -10.01 1.99 18.29
C ILE A 228 -11.00 2.72 19.21
N TYR A 229 -11.77 3.66 18.69
CA TYR A 229 -12.76 4.37 19.51
C TYR A 229 -13.82 3.42 20.05
N PHE A 230 -14.32 2.50 19.22
CA PHE A 230 -15.24 1.46 19.67
C PHE A 230 -14.63 0.63 20.79
N CYS A 231 -13.41 0.12 20.61
CA CYS A 231 -12.73 -0.71 21.60
C CYS A 231 -12.52 0.03 22.94
N GLN A 232 -12.20 1.33 22.90
CA GLN A 232 -12.08 2.19 24.08
C GLN A 232 -13.41 2.41 24.83
N ASN A 233 -14.54 2.37 24.12
CA ASN A 233 -15.84 2.79 24.63
C ASN A 233 -16.89 1.66 24.69
N ALA A 234 -16.53 0.41 24.40
CA ALA A 234 -17.44 -0.74 24.40
C ALA A 234 -17.92 -1.19 25.79
N GLY A 235 -17.48 -0.53 26.86
CA GLY A 235 -17.79 -0.92 28.25
C GLY A 235 -17.06 -2.18 28.74
N ASN A 236 -16.11 -2.71 27.96
CA ASN A 236 -15.21 -3.79 28.35
C ASN A 236 -13.85 -3.22 28.75
N ALA A 237 -13.45 -3.39 30.02
CA ALA A 237 -12.20 -2.84 30.55
C ALA A 237 -10.94 -3.45 29.90
N THR A 238 -10.96 -4.73 29.55
CA THR A 238 -9.84 -5.38 28.85
C THR A 238 -9.67 -4.79 27.45
N LEU A 239 -10.75 -4.70 26.70
CA LEU A 239 -10.74 -4.15 25.34
C LEU A 239 -10.31 -2.68 25.33
N ALA A 240 -10.77 -1.90 26.31
CA ALA A 240 -10.37 -0.50 26.45
C ALA A 240 -8.87 -0.36 26.78
N ASN A 241 -8.35 -1.21 27.66
CA ASN A 241 -6.91 -1.22 27.97
C ASN A 241 -6.07 -1.60 26.76
N GLN A 242 -6.43 -2.67 26.05
CA GLN A 242 -5.71 -3.12 24.85
C GLN A 242 -5.72 -2.05 23.75
N ALA A 243 -6.86 -1.39 23.52
CA ALA A 243 -6.93 -0.30 22.55
C ALA A 243 -6.01 0.87 22.92
N ASN A 244 -5.89 1.20 24.21
CA ASN A 244 -4.95 2.24 24.66
C ASN A 244 -3.48 1.80 24.55
N VAL A 245 -3.19 0.51 24.72
CA VAL A 245 -1.85 -0.04 24.46
C VAL A 245 -1.51 0.09 22.98
N VAL A 246 -2.41 -0.30 22.07
CA VAL A 246 -2.23 -0.14 20.62
C VAL A 246 -1.93 1.32 20.25
N VAL A 247 -2.73 2.27 20.76
CA VAL A 247 -2.47 3.71 20.54
C VAL A 247 -1.07 4.12 20.98
N SER A 248 -0.64 3.69 22.17
CA SER A 248 0.70 4.00 22.70
C SER A 248 1.82 3.39 21.86
N LYS A 249 1.69 2.11 21.48
CA LYS A 249 2.68 1.39 20.67
C LYS A 249 2.77 1.92 19.25
N LEU A 250 1.65 2.35 18.68
CA LEU A 250 1.62 2.96 17.35
C LEU A 250 2.41 4.26 17.31
N GLU A 251 2.20 5.17 18.27
CA GLU A 251 2.98 6.41 18.34
C GLU A 251 4.46 6.13 18.64
N PHE A 252 4.75 5.09 19.43
CA PHE A 252 6.12 4.69 19.74
C PHE A 252 6.85 4.16 18.51
N ALA A 253 6.23 3.27 17.72
CA ALA A 253 6.80 2.77 16.46
C ALA A 253 7.06 3.91 15.46
N LEU A 254 6.09 4.80 15.26
CA LEU A 254 6.26 6.00 14.43
C LEU A 254 7.44 6.87 14.90
N ALA A 255 7.58 7.07 16.21
CA ALA A 255 8.69 7.84 16.78
C ALA A 255 10.04 7.16 16.55
N LYS A 256 10.12 5.83 16.63
CA LYS A 256 11.34 5.06 16.40
C LYS A 256 11.77 5.05 14.94
N ILE A 257 10.84 4.81 14.01
CA ILE A 257 11.13 4.88 12.57
C ILE A 257 11.62 6.28 12.20
N LYS A 258 10.94 7.33 12.67
CA LYS A 258 11.35 8.72 12.41
C LYS A 258 12.73 9.07 12.97
N ALA A 259 13.15 8.42 14.04
CA ALA A 259 14.45 8.63 14.67
C ALA A 259 15.59 7.81 14.02
N MET A 260 15.28 6.95 13.04
CA MET A 260 16.27 6.16 12.32
C MET A 260 17.33 7.06 11.68
N LYS A 261 18.58 6.60 11.71
CA LYS A 261 19.68 7.32 11.07
C LYS A 261 19.50 7.30 9.55
N ALA A 262 19.42 8.49 8.97
CA ALA A 262 19.14 8.66 7.55
C ALA A 262 20.39 8.96 6.71
N PRO A 263 20.44 8.51 5.43
CA PRO A 263 19.44 7.65 4.79
C PRO A 263 19.65 6.17 5.14
N PHE A 264 18.57 5.38 5.17
CA PHE A 264 18.64 3.94 5.46
C PHE A 264 19.61 3.21 4.52
N ALA A 265 19.63 3.57 3.23
CA ALA A 265 20.57 3.03 2.25
C ALA A 265 22.07 3.11 2.63
N LEU A 266 22.45 4.06 3.50
CA LEU A 266 23.83 4.22 3.99
C LEU A 266 24.03 3.75 5.44
N TYR A 267 22.93 3.54 6.18
CA TYR A 267 22.95 3.31 7.62
C TYR A 267 22.04 2.14 8.07
N TYR A 268 21.76 1.19 7.18
CA TYR A 268 20.89 0.04 7.45
C TYR A 268 21.39 -0.90 8.56
N THR A 269 22.66 -0.78 8.98
CA THR A 269 23.23 -1.51 10.13
C THR A 269 23.28 -0.69 11.43
N ASP A 270 22.81 0.57 11.42
CA ASP A 270 22.81 1.41 12.60
C ASP A 270 21.83 0.88 13.66
N ALA A 271 22.17 1.05 14.94
CA ALA A 271 21.39 0.54 16.07
C ALA A 271 19.93 1.06 16.07
N SER A 272 19.68 2.23 15.46
CA SER A 272 18.32 2.75 15.31
C SER A 272 17.37 1.82 14.53
N CYS A 273 17.90 0.96 13.65
CA CYS A 273 17.09 -0.01 12.91
C CYS A 273 16.51 -1.08 13.86
N LYS A 274 17.33 -1.60 14.78
CA LYS A 274 16.86 -2.55 15.81
C LYS A 274 15.79 -1.93 16.71
N GLU A 275 15.97 -0.67 17.10
CA GLU A 275 14.98 0.02 17.93
C GLU A 275 13.64 0.20 17.20
N ALA A 276 13.65 0.39 15.88
CA ALA A 276 12.43 0.45 15.07
C ALA A 276 11.78 -0.94 14.92
N ILE A 277 12.56 -1.98 14.61
CA ILE A 277 12.08 -3.37 14.52
C ILE A 277 11.41 -3.80 15.84
N ASP A 278 12.06 -3.53 16.97
CA ASP A 278 11.51 -3.90 18.28
C ASP A 278 10.19 -3.18 18.58
N ALA A 279 10.09 -1.89 18.23
CA ALA A 279 8.87 -1.13 18.43
C ALA A 279 7.72 -1.58 17.50
N LEU A 280 8.04 -2.05 16.30
CA LEU A 280 7.07 -2.65 15.37
C LEU A 280 6.56 -4.00 15.90
N GLY A 281 7.44 -4.86 16.40
CA GLY A 281 7.04 -6.12 17.05
C GLY A 281 6.13 -5.89 18.26
N GLU A 282 6.44 -4.90 19.10
CA GLU A 282 5.57 -4.54 20.23
C GLU A 282 4.19 -3.99 19.80
N LEU A 283 4.10 -3.37 18.64
CA LEU A 283 2.82 -2.91 18.07
C LEU A 283 2.03 -4.09 17.50
N ASP A 284 2.70 -5.00 16.77
CA ASP A 284 2.08 -6.21 16.25
C ASP A 284 1.49 -7.08 17.38
N ASP A 285 2.27 -7.34 18.43
CA ASP A 285 1.81 -8.07 19.62
C ASP A 285 0.55 -7.43 20.23
N ALA A 286 0.53 -6.10 20.35
CA ALA A 286 -0.60 -5.36 20.91
C ALA A 286 -1.87 -5.46 20.02
N LEU A 287 -1.70 -5.46 18.70
CA LEU A 287 -2.80 -5.68 17.76
C LEU A 287 -3.31 -7.12 17.83
N GLY A 288 -2.41 -8.10 17.96
CA GLY A 288 -2.77 -9.50 18.15
C GLY A 288 -3.62 -9.73 19.41
N GLU A 289 -3.26 -9.12 20.54
CA GLU A 289 -4.05 -9.20 21.78
C GLU A 289 -5.45 -8.57 21.63
N LEU A 290 -5.53 -7.40 20.96
CA LEU A 290 -6.79 -6.73 20.68
C LEU A 290 -7.68 -7.56 19.75
N SER A 291 -7.11 -8.08 18.66
CA SER A 291 -7.77 -8.92 17.67
C SER A 291 -8.33 -10.20 18.30
N ALA A 292 -7.53 -10.89 19.13
CA ALA A 292 -7.97 -12.09 19.83
C ALA A 292 -9.16 -11.83 20.76
N THR A 293 -9.15 -10.69 21.46
CA THR A 293 -10.25 -10.31 22.36
C THR A 293 -11.51 -9.94 21.58
N LEU A 294 -11.36 -9.17 20.48
CA LEU A 294 -12.45 -8.75 19.62
C LEU A 294 -13.10 -9.94 18.89
N SER A 295 -12.31 -10.92 18.46
CA SER A 295 -12.79 -12.17 17.83
C SER A 295 -13.71 -12.99 18.74
N GLY A 296 -13.56 -12.87 20.06
CA GLY A 296 -14.45 -13.51 21.05
C GLY A 296 -15.90 -13.02 21.00
N TYR A 297 -16.19 -11.95 20.26
CA TYR A 297 -17.54 -11.40 20.06
C TYR A 297 -18.27 -11.94 18.82
N ALA A 298 -17.72 -12.95 18.12
CA ALA A 298 -18.38 -13.56 16.96
C ALA A 298 -19.84 -13.94 17.24
N GLY A 299 -20.76 -13.50 16.37
CA GLY A 299 -22.20 -13.72 16.50
C GLY A 299 -22.91 -12.80 17.51
N ASN A 300 -22.20 -11.88 18.18
CA ASN A 300 -22.83 -10.86 19.02
C ASN A 300 -23.45 -9.77 18.14
N VAL A 301 -24.78 -9.78 18.06
CA VAL A 301 -25.57 -8.85 17.21
C VAL A 301 -25.25 -7.37 17.46
N THR A 302 -24.99 -6.98 18.70
CA THR A 302 -24.67 -5.58 19.04
C THR A 302 -23.30 -5.19 18.51
N VAL A 303 -22.30 -6.08 18.61
CA VAL A 303 -20.97 -5.85 18.06
C VAL A 303 -21.00 -5.83 16.54
N GLU A 304 -21.68 -6.78 15.89
CA GLU A 304 -21.85 -6.79 14.43
C GLU A 304 -22.49 -5.48 13.93
N THR A 305 -23.54 -5.00 14.61
CA THR A 305 -24.18 -3.72 14.25
C THR A 305 -23.21 -2.54 14.35
N GLN A 306 -22.27 -2.57 15.30
CA GLN A 306 -21.28 -1.52 15.44
C GLN A 306 -20.12 -1.67 14.44
N CYS A 307 -19.70 -2.90 14.16
CA CYS A 307 -18.74 -3.23 13.10
C CYS A 307 -19.23 -2.77 11.73
N GLN A 308 -20.52 -2.91 11.43
CA GLN A 308 -21.13 -2.33 10.23
C GLN A 308 -20.85 -0.82 10.10
N VAL A 309 -21.05 -0.05 11.18
CA VAL A 309 -20.80 1.41 11.20
C VAL A 309 -19.31 1.71 11.01
N ILE A 310 -18.43 0.90 11.61
CA ILE A 310 -16.98 1.04 11.48
C ILE A 310 -16.55 0.76 10.03
N ASN A 311 -17.03 -0.33 9.44
CA ASN A 311 -16.68 -0.75 8.07
C ASN A 311 -17.14 0.27 7.04
N GLU A 312 -18.37 0.81 7.17
CA GLU A 312 -18.85 1.91 6.33
C GLU A 312 -17.94 3.13 6.42
N ASN A 313 -17.60 3.55 7.64
CA ASN A 313 -16.74 4.69 7.88
C ASN A 313 -15.31 4.46 7.34
N TYR A 314 -14.78 3.25 7.52
CA TYR A 314 -13.47 2.84 7.05
C TYR A 314 -13.36 2.90 5.54
N VAL A 315 -14.31 2.31 4.80
CA VAL A 315 -14.32 2.35 3.34
C VAL A 315 -14.39 3.80 2.84
N ASP A 316 -15.29 4.62 3.40
CA ASP A 316 -15.53 5.97 2.89
C ASP A 316 -14.43 6.98 3.25
N ASN A 317 -13.88 6.90 4.46
CA ASN A 317 -13.00 7.95 5.01
C ASN A 317 -11.53 7.52 5.13
N VAL A 318 -11.23 6.24 4.92
CA VAL A 318 -9.85 5.72 4.86
C VAL A 318 -9.56 5.24 3.45
N VAL A 319 -10.21 4.16 3.01
CA VAL A 319 -9.83 3.47 1.76
C VAL A 319 -10.08 4.36 0.55
N LEU A 320 -11.32 4.83 0.37
CA LEU A 320 -11.67 5.70 -0.77
C LEU A 320 -10.96 7.05 -0.73
N ALA A 321 -10.81 7.64 0.46
CA ALA A 321 -10.06 8.88 0.61
C ALA A 321 -8.60 8.72 0.16
N THR A 322 -7.98 7.59 0.52
CA THR A 322 -6.58 7.26 0.18
C THR A 322 -6.43 6.94 -1.29
N TYR A 323 -7.24 6.03 -1.85
CA TYR A 323 -7.14 5.67 -3.27
C TYR A 323 -7.50 6.82 -4.21
N ARG A 324 -8.44 7.68 -3.84
CA ARG A 324 -8.70 8.91 -4.60
C ARG A 324 -7.49 9.82 -4.64
N ALA A 325 -6.86 10.06 -3.48
CA ALA A 325 -5.65 10.87 -3.40
C ALA A 325 -4.48 10.24 -4.18
N LEU A 326 -4.36 8.91 -4.14
CA LEU A 326 -3.36 8.14 -4.88
C LEU A 326 -3.55 8.32 -6.39
N ALA A 327 -4.77 8.08 -6.90
CA ALA A 327 -5.10 8.28 -8.31
C ALA A 327 -4.93 9.74 -8.77
N ASP A 328 -5.34 10.70 -7.95
CA ASP A 328 -5.14 12.14 -8.24
C ASP A 328 -3.65 12.48 -8.37
N ASN A 329 -2.80 11.94 -7.49
CA ASN A 329 -1.37 12.21 -7.51
C ASN A 329 -0.65 11.43 -8.61
N ALA A 330 -1.06 10.21 -8.93
CA ALA A 330 -0.55 9.46 -10.08
C ALA A 330 -0.87 10.18 -11.40
N LEU A 331 -2.08 10.75 -11.53
CA LEU A 331 -2.43 11.59 -12.69
C LEU A 331 -1.54 12.84 -12.78
N LYS A 332 -1.29 13.52 -11.65
CA LYS A 332 -0.38 14.68 -11.62
C LYS A 332 1.05 14.29 -11.98
N LEU A 333 1.52 13.13 -11.51
CA LEU A 333 2.85 12.61 -11.86
C LEU A 333 2.95 12.36 -13.36
N TYR A 334 1.99 11.64 -13.94
CA TYR A 334 1.92 11.39 -15.38
C TYR A 334 1.91 12.71 -16.17
N GLN A 335 1.05 13.66 -15.80
CA GLN A 335 0.99 14.97 -16.46
C GLN A 335 2.29 15.77 -16.31
N SER A 336 2.97 15.67 -15.18
CA SER A 336 4.27 16.34 -14.96
C SER A 336 5.34 15.70 -15.84
N ILE A 337 5.37 14.37 -15.94
CA ILE A 337 6.32 13.62 -16.77
C ILE A 337 6.08 13.90 -18.26
N VAL A 338 4.85 13.95 -18.74
CA VAL A 338 4.58 14.29 -20.15
C VAL A 338 5.07 15.71 -20.50
N ASN A 339 5.27 16.58 -19.51
CA ASN A 339 5.67 17.97 -19.70
C ASN A 339 7.15 18.26 -19.38
N ILE A 340 7.96 17.32 -18.87
CA ILE A 340 9.37 17.62 -18.54
C ILE A 340 10.26 17.94 -19.76
N LYS A 341 9.83 17.58 -20.98
CA LYS A 341 10.52 17.94 -22.24
C LYS A 341 9.84 19.07 -23.03
N ASN A 342 8.74 19.64 -22.53
CA ASN A 342 7.99 20.70 -23.20
C ASN A 342 8.49 22.11 -22.87
#